data_AF-A0A516Q3K4-F1
#
_entry.id   AF-A0A516Q3K4-F1
#
_cell.length_a   1.000
_cell.length_b   1.000
_cell.length_c   1.000
_cell.angle_alpha   90.00
_cell.angle_beta   90.00
_cell.angle_gamma   90.00
#
_symmetry.space_group_name_H-M   'P 1'
#
loop_
_entity.id
_entity.type
_entity.pdbx_description
1 polymer ?
#
loop_
_entity_poly.entity_id
_entity_poly.type
_entity_poly.pdbx_seq_one_letter_code
_entity_poly.pdbx_strand_id
1 'polypeptide(L)'
;MVTAAGFLTPDRLRHWRLWPALVERDDLAMLHRACSDVTDVLLGTLCAVNRIYIEHPPFKWSRQLADRFTRAPADFGDRLFAALGTGPAQGAPGLHALLADTVRIVASELPKVDTSTIYDSLNCRR
;
A
#
# COMPACT_ATOMS: atom_id res chain seq x y z
N MET A 1 18.39 -6.66 4.59
CA MET A 1 17.51 -6.05 5.59
C MET A 1 16.37 -5.37 4.85
N VAL A 2 15.11 -5.75 5.11
CA VAL A 2 13.95 -5.13 4.45
C VAL A 2 13.86 -3.67 4.92
N THR A 3 13.99 -2.72 4.01
CA THR A 3 13.89 -1.28 4.30
C THR A 3 12.63 -0.72 3.68
N ALA A 4 12.04 0.31 4.30
CA ALA A 4 10.82 0.94 3.79
C ALA A 4 11.05 1.50 2.37
N ALA A 5 12.26 2.02 2.12
CA ALA A 5 12.73 2.46 0.81
C ALA A 5 12.75 1.35 -0.26
N GLY A 6 12.77 0.07 0.13
CA GLY A 6 12.70 -1.06 -0.82
C GLY A 6 11.28 -1.37 -1.30
N PHE A 7 10.25 -1.00 -0.52
CA PHE A 7 8.85 -1.26 -0.84
C PHE A 7 8.13 -0.02 -1.35
N LEU A 8 8.35 1.13 -0.73
CA LEU A 8 7.72 2.39 -1.11
C LEU A 8 8.51 3.05 -2.25
N THR A 9 8.39 2.50 -3.45
CA THR A 9 9.06 3.02 -4.65
C THR A 9 8.07 3.37 -5.77
N PRO A 10 8.38 4.36 -6.64
CA PRO A 10 7.50 4.71 -7.75
C PRO A 10 7.26 3.55 -8.73
N ASP A 11 8.29 2.71 -8.96
CA ASP A 11 8.18 1.56 -9.86
C ASP A 11 7.14 0.53 -9.38
N ARG A 12 7.08 0.28 -8.07
CA ARG A 12 6.09 -0.62 -7.46
C ARG A 12 4.68 -0.05 -7.49
N LEU A 13 4.53 1.27 -7.60
CA LEU A 13 3.25 1.95 -7.71
C LEU A 13 2.84 2.27 -9.15
N ARG A 14 3.61 1.82 -10.16
CA ARG A 14 3.36 2.19 -11.57
C ARG A 14 1.95 1.87 -12.06
N HIS A 15 1.39 0.71 -11.71
CA HIS A 15 0.03 0.34 -12.10
C HIS A 15 -1.00 1.05 -11.22
N TRP A 16 -0.66 1.23 -9.94
CA TRP A 16 -1.53 1.93 -9.00
C TRP A 16 -1.83 3.35 -9.45
N ARG A 17 -0.87 4.07 -10.03
CA ARG A 17 -1.08 5.43 -10.57
C ARG A 17 -2.23 5.52 -11.59
N LEU A 18 -2.60 4.41 -12.22
CA LEU A 18 -3.66 4.35 -13.22
C LEU A 18 -5.02 3.97 -12.63
N TRP A 19 -5.11 3.68 -11.33
CA TRP A 19 -6.31 3.11 -10.70
C TRP A 19 -7.61 3.87 -11.01
N PRO A 20 -7.66 5.22 -11.07
CA PRO A 20 -8.92 5.91 -11.37
C PRO A 20 -9.40 5.62 -12.79
N ALA A 21 -8.49 5.64 -13.77
CA ALA A 21 -8.79 5.34 -15.16
C ALA A 21 -9.15 3.87 -15.37
N LEU A 22 -8.52 2.95 -14.62
CA LEU A 22 -8.85 1.53 -14.64
C LEU A 22 -10.26 1.27 -14.10
N VAL A 23 -10.70 2.02 -13.09
CA VAL A 23 -12.08 1.97 -12.59
C VAL A 23 -13.06 2.52 -13.63
N GLU A 24 -12.76 3.67 -14.22
CA GLU A 24 -13.63 4.31 -15.24
C GLU A 24 -13.84 3.42 -16.47
N ARG A 25 -12.81 2.69 -16.88
CA ARG A 25 -12.81 1.83 -18.08
C ARG A 25 -13.25 0.40 -17.81
N ASP A 26 -13.58 0.06 -16.57
CA ASP A 26 -13.86 -1.32 -16.14
C ASP A 26 -12.75 -2.32 -16.51
N ASP A 27 -11.49 -1.87 -16.47
CA ASP A 27 -10.30 -2.69 -16.76
C ASP A 27 -9.95 -3.58 -15.55
N LEU A 28 -10.91 -4.44 -15.15
CA LEU A 28 -10.92 -5.17 -13.88
C LEU A 28 -9.69 -6.03 -13.63
N ALA A 29 -9.17 -6.72 -14.65
CA ALA A 29 -7.99 -7.56 -14.51
C ALA A 29 -6.74 -6.74 -14.14
N MET A 30 -6.56 -5.58 -14.78
CA MET A 30 -5.45 -4.68 -14.46
C MET A 30 -5.66 -3.99 -13.13
N LEU A 31 -6.91 -3.64 -12.79
CA LEU A 31 -7.24 -3.04 -11.50
C LEU A 31 -6.95 -4.01 -10.34
N HIS A 32 -7.32 -5.29 -10.46
CA HIS A 32 -6.95 -6.32 -9.49
C HIS A 32 -5.44 -6.40 -9.29
N ARG A 33 -4.67 -6.37 -10.38
CA ARG A 33 -3.20 -6.36 -10.30
C ARG A 33 -2.69 -5.13 -9.55
N ALA A 34 -3.21 -3.95 -9.86
CA ALA A 34 -2.85 -2.71 -9.19
C ALA A 34 -3.19 -2.75 -7.68
N CYS A 35 -4.35 -3.30 -7.31
CA CYS A 35 -4.76 -3.52 -5.92
C CYS A 35 -3.80 -4.47 -5.18
N SER A 36 -3.36 -5.56 -5.83
CA SER A 36 -2.37 -6.48 -5.24
C SER A 36 -1.02 -5.80 -5.06
N ASP A 37 -0.52 -5.08 -6.07
CA ASP A 37 0.76 -4.37 -6.01
C ASP A 37 0.77 -3.34 -4.86
N VAL A 38 -0.29 -2.54 -4.71
CA VAL A 38 -0.37 -1.57 -3.60
C VAL A 38 -0.50 -2.26 -2.24
N THR A 39 -1.16 -3.41 -2.16
CA THR A 39 -1.25 -4.20 -0.93
C THR A 39 0.13 -4.69 -0.48
N ASP A 40 0.94 -5.19 -1.41
CA ASP A 40 2.33 -5.60 -1.12
C ASP A 40 3.20 -4.42 -0.69
N VAL A 41 3.00 -3.25 -1.29
CA VAL A 41 3.68 -2.01 -0.87
C VAL A 41 3.29 -1.63 0.55
N LEU A 42 1.99 -1.64 0.88
CA LEU A 42 1.48 -1.34 2.22
C LEU A 42 2.09 -2.28 3.27
N LEU A 43 1.95 -3.60 3.07
CA LEU A 43 2.41 -4.60 4.03
C LEU A 43 3.94 -4.57 4.17
N GLY A 44 4.69 -4.49 3.07
CA GLY A 44 6.14 -4.47 3.13
C GLY A 44 6.69 -3.18 3.75
N THR A 45 6.07 -2.04 3.48
CA THR A 45 6.44 -0.76 4.10
C THR A 45 6.20 -0.79 5.59
N LEU A 46 5.04 -1.27 6.04
CA LEU A 46 4.71 -1.38 7.46
C LEU A 46 5.58 -2.43 8.17
N CYS A 47 5.92 -3.55 7.53
CA CYS A 47 6.94 -4.46 8.04
C CYS A 47 8.27 -3.73 8.29
N ALA A 48 8.73 -2.92 7.34
CA ALA A 48 9.99 -2.20 7.50
C ALA A 48 9.94 -1.13 8.62
N VAL A 49 8.85 -0.35 8.70
CA VAL A 49 8.64 0.65 9.76
C VAL A 49 8.61 -0.03 11.13
N ASN A 50 7.94 -1.17 11.24
CA ASN A 50 7.82 -1.93 12.49
C ASN A 50 9.01 -2.86 12.76
N ARG A 51 10.04 -2.88 11.90
CA ARG A 51 11.19 -3.80 11.97
C ARG A 51 10.79 -5.29 12.04
N ILE A 52 9.71 -5.64 11.36
CA ILE A 52 9.24 -7.02 11.22
C ILE A 52 9.84 -7.63 9.96
N TYR A 53 10.46 -8.80 10.11
CA TYR A 53 11.02 -9.53 8.97
C TYR A 53 9.89 -10.20 8.17
N ILE A 54 10.01 -10.16 6.84
CA ILE A 54 9.07 -10.81 5.94
C ILE A 54 9.50 -12.26 5.76
N GLU A 55 8.72 -13.18 6.32
CA GLU A 55 8.90 -14.61 6.13
C GLU A 55 8.42 -15.04 4.74
N HIS A 56 9.05 -16.07 4.16
CA HIS A 56 8.62 -16.66 2.89
C HIS A 56 7.60 -17.78 3.14
N PRO A 57 6.49 -17.87 2.35
CA PRO A 57 6.11 -16.95 1.28
C PRO A 57 5.64 -15.59 1.82
N PRO A 58 5.98 -14.48 1.13
CA PRO A 58 5.73 -13.13 1.64
C PRO A 58 4.25 -12.91 1.90
N PHE A 59 3.96 -12.24 3.02
CA PHE A 59 2.61 -11.79 3.40
C PHE A 59 1.56 -12.90 3.55
N LYS A 60 1.99 -14.16 3.68
CA LYS A 60 1.13 -15.22 4.21
C LYS A 60 0.56 -14.76 5.54
N TRP A 61 -0.72 -15.06 5.78
CA TRP A 61 -1.39 -14.68 7.03
C TRP A 61 -1.37 -13.16 7.26
N SER A 62 -1.62 -12.39 6.19
CA SER A 62 -1.56 -10.93 6.20
C SER A 62 -2.44 -10.29 7.28
N ARG A 63 -3.53 -10.95 7.70
CA ARG A 63 -4.35 -10.46 8.81
C ARG A 63 -3.61 -10.55 10.15
N GLN A 64 -3.05 -11.72 10.45
CA GLN A 64 -2.22 -11.89 11.64
C GLN A 64 -0.96 -11.01 11.60
N LEU A 65 -0.42 -10.76 10.41
CA LEU A 65 0.69 -9.82 10.22
C LEU A 65 0.27 -8.37 10.53
N ALA A 66 -0.92 -7.95 10.06
CA ALA A 66 -1.45 -6.62 10.32
C ALA A 66 -1.63 -6.35 11.82
N ASP A 67 -2.06 -7.35 12.58
CA ASP A 67 -2.22 -7.26 14.04
C ASP A 67 -0.90 -7.05 14.79
N ARG A 68 0.25 -7.31 14.15
CA ARG A 68 1.58 -7.11 14.74
C ARG A 68 2.12 -5.69 14.53
N PHE A 69 1.47 -4.85 13.74
CA PHE A 69 1.95 -3.50 13.47
C PHE A 69 1.60 -2.53 14.60
N THR A 70 2.62 -2.05 15.32
CA THR A 70 2.48 -1.00 16.34
C THR A 70 2.43 0.40 15.72
N ARG A 71 3.08 0.58 14.57
CA ARG A 71 3.14 1.81 13.77
C ARG A 71 2.42 1.55 12.45
N ALA A 72 1.14 1.88 12.39
CA ALA A 72 0.28 1.69 11.21
C ALA A 72 -0.83 2.76 11.17
N PRO A 73 -1.50 2.93 10.02
CA PRO A 73 -2.75 3.70 9.96
C PRO A 73 -3.78 3.18 10.98
N ALA A 74 -4.64 4.07 11.47
CA ALA A 74 -5.74 3.66 12.34
C ALA A 74 -6.59 2.59 11.66
N ASP A 75 -6.93 1.53 12.40
CA ASP A 75 -7.70 0.37 11.96
C ASP A 75 -7.17 -0.27 10.67
N PHE A 76 -5.84 -0.26 10.48
CA PHE A 76 -5.19 -0.68 9.24
C PHE A 76 -5.67 -2.05 8.75
N GLY A 77 -5.68 -3.06 9.62
CA GLY A 77 -6.11 -4.41 9.27
C GLY A 77 -7.54 -4.41 8.74
N ASP A 78 -8.49 -3.89 9.52
CA ASP A 78 -9.90 -3.89 9.14
C ASP A 78 -10.17 -3.10 7.87
N ARG A 79 -9.55 -1.92 7.72
CA ARG A 79 -9.66 -1.10 6.50
C ARG A 79 -9.08 -1.82 5.27
N LEU A 80 -7.92 -2.47 5.41
CA LEU A 80 -7.29 -3.21 4.32
C LEU A 80 -8.18 -4.35 3.85
N PHE A 81 -8.65 -5.19 4.78
CA PHE A 81 -9.46 -6.36 4.42
C PHE A 81 -10.88 -5.99 3.98
N ALA A 82 -11.44 -4.89 4.49
CA ALA A 82 -12.69 -4.35 3.95
C ALA A 82 -12.50 -3.95 2.49
N ALA A 83 -11.45 -3.19 2.16
CA ALA A 83 -11.16 -2.77 0.79
C ALA A 83 -10.92 -3.97 -0.15
N LEU A 84 -10.20 -5.00 0.31
CA LEU A 84 -9.98 -6.21 -0.48
C LEU A 84 -11.24 -7.07 -0.64
N GLY A 85 -12.16 -7.03 0.32
CA GLY A 85 -13.40 -7.82 0.33
C GLY A 85 -14.53 -7.25 -0.53
N THR A 86 -14.57 -5.93 -0.75
CA THR A 86 -15.65 -5.26 -1.50
C THR A 86 -15.50 -5.29 -3.03
N GLY A 87 -14.41 -5.87 -3.54
CA GLY A 87 -14.06 -5.85 -4.96
C GLY A 87 -13.11 -4.69 -5.32
N PRO A 88 -12.39 -4.79 -6.46
CA PRO A 88 -11.27 -3.91 -6.77
C PRO A 88 -11.69 -2.46 -7.03
N ALA A 89 -12.83 -2.24 -7.70
CA ALA A 89 -13.32 -0.89 -8.00
C ALA A 89 -13.81 -0.15 -6.76
N GLN A 90 -14.56 -0.83 -5.90
CA GLN A 90 -15.08 -0.27 -4.65
C GLN A 90 -13.98 -0.14 -3.59
N GLY A 91 -13.00 -1.05 -3.58
CA GLY A 91 -11.89 -1.08 -2.64
C GLY A 91 -10.77 -0.09 -2.95
N ALA A 92 -10.58 0.30 -4.21
CA ALA A 92 -9.45 1.12 -4.62
C ALA A 92 -9.33 2.46 -3.88
N PRO A 93 -10.42 3.23 -3.65
CA PRO A 93 -10.36 4.44 -2.82
C PRO A 93 -9.87 4.17 -1.38
N GLY A 94 -10.27 3.04 -0.79
CA GLY A 94 -9.84 2.64 0.55
C GLY A 94 -8.35 2.30 0.61
N LEU A 95 -7.85 1.57 -0.38
CA LEU A 95 -6.41 1.30 -0.54
C LEU A 95 -5.62 2.58 -0.78
N HIS A 96 -6.17 3.53 -1.54
CA HIS A 96 -5.52 4.82 -1.79
C HIS A 96 -5.36 5.62 -0.49
N ALA A 97 -6.40 5.68 0.33
CA ALA A 97 -6.35 6.32 1.64
C ALA A 97 -5.32 5.66 2.56
N LEU A 98 -5.28 4.32 2.60
CA LEU A 98 -4.27 3.59 3.39
C LEU A 98 -2.84 3.87 2.92
N LEU A 99 -2.63 4.00 1.61
CA LEU A 99 -1.33 4.34 1.04
C LEU A 99 -0.90 5.74 1.47
N ALA A 100 -1.79 6.74 1.35
CA ALA A 100 -1.52 8.10 1.81
C ALA A 100 -1.20 8.15 3.31
N ASP A 101 -1.96 7.43 4.14
CA ASP A 101 -1.71 7.32 5.58
C ASP A 101 -0.34 6.70 5.88
N THR A 102 0.03 5.66 5.14
CA THR A 102 1.31 4.96 5.28
C THR A 102 2.48 5.85 4.87
N VAL A 103 2.35 6.61 3.78
CA VAL A 103 3.38 7.57 3.34
C VAL A 103 3.61 8.64 4.43
N ARG A 104 2.56 9.12 5.09
CA ARG A 104 2.69 10.07 6.22
C ARG A 104 3.45 9.47 7.39
N ILE A 105 3.20 8.21 7.73
CA ILE A 105 3.94 7.48 8.79
C ILE A 105 5.40 7.31 8.41
N VAL A 106 5.71 6.96 7.16
CA VAL A 106 7.10 6.85 6.69
C VAL A 106 7.80 8.19 6.78
N ALA A 107 7.15 9.28 6.35
CA ALA A 107 7.72 10.62 6.43
C ALA A 107 8.04 11.04 7.88
N SER A 108 7.25 10.62 8.87
CA SER A 108 7.51 10.93 10.28
C SER A 108 8.55 10.02 10.93
N GLU A 109 8.50 8.71 10.67
CA GLU A 109 9.36 7.72 11.35
C GLU A 109 10.72 7.54 10.66
N LEU A 110 10.81 7.80 9.35
CA LEU A 110 11.99 7.57 8.51
C LEU A 110 12.31 8.80 7.65
N PRO A 111 12.76 9.92 8.24
CA PRO A 111 13.00 11.19 7.54
C PRO A 111 14.09 11.12 6.45
N LYS A 112 14.87 10.03 6.41
CA LYS A 112 15.87 9.77 5.36
C LYS A 112 15.29 9.14 4.09
N VAL A 113 14.03 8.70 4.13
CA VAL A 113 13.33 8.17 2.96
C VAL A 113 12.69 9.33 2.23
N ASP A 114 13.08 9.53 0.96
CA ASP A 114 12.44 10.52 0.11
C ASP A 114 11.01 10.07 -0.22
N THR A 115 10.02 10.76 0.36
CA THR A 115 8.60 10.52 0.12
C THR A 115 8.02 11.47 -0.93
N SER A 116 8.77 12.49 -1.37
CA SER A 116 8.27 13.51 -2.32
C SER A 116 7.84 12.89 -3.65
N THR A 117 8.67 12.02 -4.21
CA THR A 117 8.40 11.29 -5.46
C THR A 117 7.16 10.38 -5.34
N ILE A 118 6.81 9.93 -4.14
CA ILE A 118 5.63 9.09 -3.89
C ILE A 118 4.36 9.94 -3.82
N TYR A 119 4.42 11.14 -3.23
CA TYR A 119 3.30 12.07 -3.23
C TYR A 119 2.87 12.48 -4.64
N ASP A 120 3.81 12.63 -5.57
CA ASP A 120 3.48 12.89 -6.98
C ASP A 120 2.67 11.75 -7.60
N SER A 121 2.98 10.50 -7.20
CA SER A 121 2.25 9.32 -7.66
C SER A 121 0.85 9.22 -7.06
N LEU A 122 0.61 9.80 -5.87
CA LEU A 122 -0.71 9.88 -5.25
C LEU A 122 -1.59 10.97 -5.88
N ASN A 123 -0.99 12.09 -6.27
CA ASN A 123 -1.70 13.27 -6.77
C ASN A 123 -1.89 13.28 -8.29
N CYS A 124 -1.41 12.27 -9.01
CA CYS A 124 -1.47 12.22 -10.47
C CYS A 124 -2.90 11.97 -10.97
N ARG A 125 -3.75 13.00 -10.89
CA ARG A 125 -4.96 13.14 -11.70
C ARG A 125 -4.52 13.68 -13.07
N ARG A 126 -4.26 12.81 -14.03
CA ARG A 126 -4.05 13.26 -15.40
C ARG A 126 -4.66 12.29 -16.39
#